data_AF-A0A968MZM9-F1
#
_entry.id   AF-A0A968MZM9-F1
#
_cell.length_a   1.000
_cell.length_b   1.000
_cell.length_c   1.000
_cell.angle_alpha   90.00
_cell.angle_beta   90.00
_cell.angle_gamma   90.00
#
_symmetry.space_group_name_H-M   'P 1'
#
loop_
_entity.id
_entity.type
_entity.pdbx_description
1 polymer ?
#
loop_
_entity_poly.entity_id
_entity_poly.type
_entity_poly.pdbx_seq_one_letter_code
_entity_poly.pdbx_strand_id
1 'polypeptide(L)'
;MTTNGVFINADVVLGSSDYWQNLNMQKWIEYMNQRVSMEAIQTNWIPKYNSEDRPAILIDQIQWLKEIGFKNVDVIWKYFNFCVYGAIK
;
A
#
# COMPACT_ATOMS: atom_id res chain seq x y z
N MET A 1 -15.90 11.75 11.98
CA MET A 1 -16.25 12.34 10.67
C MET A 1 -17.68 12.81 10.73
N THR A 2 -18.00 13.88 10.00
CA THR A 2 -19.39 14.32 9.80
C THR A 2 -20.17 13.27 9.01
N THR A 3 -21.50 13.31 9.09
CA THR A 3 -22.37 12.51 8.21
C THR A 3 -22.00 12.74 6.74
N ASN A 4 -21.81 11.66 5.98
CA ASN A 4 -21.33 11.64 4.60
C ASN A 4 -19.88 12.11 4.42
N GLY A 5 -19.07 12.07 5.48
CA GLY A 5 -17.64 12.35 5.40
C GLY A 5 -16.91 11.25 4.63
N VAL A 6 -15.92 11.62 3.82
CA VAL A 6 -15.11 10.67 3.03
C VAL A 6 -13.75 10.49 3.70
N PHE A 7 -13.34 9.23 3.87
CA PHE A 7 -11.99 8.84 4.20
C PHE A 7 -11.30 8.32 2.95
N ILE A 8 -10.11 8.85 2.64
CA ILE A 8 -9.24 8.35 1.58
C ILE A 8 -7.85 8.13 2.20
N ASN A 9 -7.27 6.96 1.97
CA ASN A 9 -5.86 6.71 2.20
C ASN A 9 -5.15 6.36 0.89
N ALA A 10 -4.00 6.98 0.67
CA ALA A 10 -3.14 6.76 -0.49
C ALA A 10 -1.74 6.40 0.03
N ASP A 11 -1.44 5.10 0.05
CA ASP A 11 -0.33 4.58 0.85
C ASP A 11 0.29 3.31 0.24
N VAL A 12 1.45 2.93 0.78
CA VAL A 12 2.07 1.64 0.54
C VAL A 12 1.40 0.56 1.39
N VAL A 13 1.07 -0.58 0.78
CA VAL A 13 0.36 -1.68 1.42
C VAL A 13 1.07 -3.01 1.19
N LEU A 14 0.94 -3.92 2.15
CA LEU A 14 1.44 -5.28 2.03
C LEU A 14 0.48 -6.15 1.19
N GLY A 15 1.07 -7.09 0.45
CA GLY A 15 0.34 -8.19 -0.17
C GLY A 15 -0.26 -9.13 0.88
N SER A 16 -1.35 -9.81 0.53
CA SER A 16 -2.04 -10.74 1.43
C SER A 16 -1.32 -12.08 1.65
N SER A 17 -0.22 -12.31 0.95
CA SER A 17 0.64 -13.48 1.09
C SER A 17 2.06 -13.14 0.66
N ASP A 18 3.03 -13.97 1.04
CA ASP A 18 4.42 -13.82 0.63
C ASP A 18 4.57 -13.79 -0.90
N TYR A 19 3.78 -14.58 -1.62
CA TYR A 19 3.78 -14.58 -3.08
C TYR A 19 3.41 -13.20 -3.64
N TRP A 20 2.29 -12.61 -3.17
CA TRP A 20 1.85 -11.30 -3.63
C TRP A 20 2.78 -10.18 -3.18
N GLN A 21 3.34 -10.29 -1.97
CA GLN A 21 4.29 -9.32 -1.46
C GLN A 21 5.59 -9.34 -2.28
N ASN A 22 6.11 -10.52 -2.59
CA ASN A 22 7.30 -10.66 -3.43
C ASN A 22 7.07 -10.10 -4.83
N LEU A 23 5.92 -10.38 -5.46
CA LEU A 23 5.58 -9.79 -6.76
C LEU A 23 5.50 -8.25 -6.69
N ASN A 24 4.90 -7.69 -5.64
CA ASN A 24 4.83 -6.26 -5.47
C ASN A 24 6.23 -5.63 -5.37
N MET A 25 7.10 -6.20 -4.53
CA MET A 25 8.47 -5.70 -4.35
C MET A 25 9.30 -5.83 -5.61
N GLN A 26 9.18 -6.96 -6.33
CA GLN A 26 9.83 -7.14 -7.63
C GLN A 26 9.43 -6.06 -8.62
N LYS A 27 8.13 -5.78 -8.75
CA LYS A 27 7.62 -4.77 -9.69
C LYS A 27 8.02 -3.36 -9.31
N TRP A 28 8.12 -3.07 -8.02
CA TRP A 28 8.64 -1.79 -7.55
C TRP A 28 10.15 -1.64 -7.85
N ILE A 29 10.94 -2.68 -7.60
CA ILE A 29 12.37 -2.70 -7.93
C ILE A 29 12.58 -2.55 -9.44
N GLU A 30 11.82 -3.29 -10.27
CA GLU A 30 11.85 -3.17 -11.73
C GLU A 30 11.56 -1.73 -12.19
N TYR A 31 10.54 -1.09 -11.60
CA TYR A 31 10.19 0.30 -11.89
C TYR A 31 11.31 1.28 -11.51
N MET A 32 11.86 1.17 -10.29
CA MET A 32 12.97 2.03 -9.85
C MET A 32 14.21 1.87 -10.73
N ASN A 33 14.51 0.64 -11.14
CA ASN A 33 15.69 0.32 -11.94
C ASN A 33 15.65 0.89 -13.36
N GLN A 34 14.52 1.47 -13.79
CA GLN A 34 14.45 2.24 -15.03
C GLN A 34 15.23 3.57 -14.95
N ARG A 35 15.48 4.08 -13.74
CA ARG A 35 16.07 5.41 -13.52
C ARG A 35 17.13 5.45 -12.41
N VAL A 36 17.20 4.43 -11.56
CA VAL A 36 18.13 4.33 -10.43
C VAL A 36 18.96 3.06 -10.59
N SER A 37 20.26 3.10 -10.25
CA SER A 37 21.09 1.90 -10.33
C SER A 37 20.64 0.84 -9.32
N MET A 38 20.75 -0.44 -9.70
CA MET A 38 20.42 -1.56 -8.82
C MET A 38 21.20 -1.50 -7.49
N GLU A 39 22.48 -1.09 -7.52
CA GLU A 39 23.29 -0.91 -6.31
C GLU A 39 22.65 0.11 -5.36
N ALA A 40 22.26 1.29 -5.85
CA ALA A 40 21.62 2.30 -5.02
C ALA A 40 20.27 1.82 -4.48
N ILE A 41 19.50 1.08 -5.28
CA ILE A 41 18.22 0.49 -4.84
C ILE A 41 18.44 -0.46 -3.64
N GLN A 42 19.40 -1.37 -3.73
CA GLN A 42 19.65 -2.39 -2.72
C GLN A 42 20.32 -1.83 -1.45
N THR A 43 21.16 -0.81 -1.59
CA THR A 43 21.94 -0.24 -0.47
C THR A 43 21.23 0.91 0.25
N ASN A 44 20.36 1.64 -0.44
CA ASN A 44 19.71 2.84 0.13
C ASN A 44 18.18 2.70 0.16
N TRP A 45 17.54 2.46 -0.98
CA TRP A 45 16.07 2.58 -1.08
C TRP A 45 15.33 1.48 -0.32
N ILE A 46 15.67 0.20 -0.54
CA ILE A 46 15.02 -0.92 0.14
C ILE A 46 15.31 -0.93 1.65
N PRO A 47 16.56 -0.73 2.11
CA PRO A 47 16.83 -0.64 3.55
C PRO A 47 16.09 0.51 4.22
N LYS A 48 16.02 1.69 3.58
CA LYS A 48 15.30 2.84 4.12
C LYS A 48 13.80 2.55 4.28
N TYR A 49 13.16 2.03 3.24
CA TYR A 49 11.77 1.56 3.28
C TYR A 49 11.53 0.60 4.45
N ASN A 50 12.36 -0.43 4.60
CA ASN A 50 12.22 -1.38 5.70
C ASN A 50 12.40 -0.74 7.09
N SER A 51 13.25 0.29 7.21
CA SER A 51 13.54 0.94 8.48
C SER A 51 12.47 1.94 8.91
N GLU A 52 11.92 2.70 7.95
CA GLU A 52 11.01 3.84 8.20
C GLU A 52 9.54 3.43 8.11
N ASP A 53 9.18 2.54 7.18
CA ASP A 53 7.77 2.23 6.89
C ASP A 53 7.25 1.04 7.69
N ARG A 54 5.97 1.10 8.08
CA ARG A 54 5.26 0.02 8.77
C ARG A 54 3.90 -0.24 8.11
N PRO A 55 3.88 -0.68 6.84
CA PRO A 55 2.64 -0.92 6.12
C PRO A 55 1.90 -2.14 6.68
N ALA A 56 0.59 -2.17 6.48
CA ALA A 56 -0.26 -3.31 6.80
C ALA A 56 -0.82 -3.97 5.53
N ILE A 57 -1.33 -5.19 5.65
CA ILE A 57 -1.99 -5.91 4.55
C ILE A 57 -3.22 -5.14 4.10
N LEU A 58 -3.35 -4.88 2.80
CA LEU A 58 -4.47 -4.08 2.27
C LEU A 58 -5.83 -4.63 2.69
N ILE A 59 -6.01 -5.95 2.62
CA ILE A 59 -7.29 -6.59 2.95
C ILE A 59 -7.66 -6.38 4.42
N ASP A 60 -6.69 -6.39 5.32
CA ASP A 60 -6.91 -6.11 6.75
C ASP A 60 -7.32 -4.65 6.95
N GLN A 61 -6.66 -3.72 6.27
CA GLN A 61 -7.00 -2.29 6.34
C GLN A 61 -8.43 -2.01 5.83
N ILE A 62 -8.84 -2.67 4.74
CA ILE A 62 -10.22 -2.61 4.22
C ILE A 62 -11.21 -3.19 5.24
N GLN A 63 -10.85 -4.29 5.89
CA GLN A 63 -11.68 -4.93 6.90
C GLN A 63 -11.84 -4.02 8.14
N TRP A 64 -10.76 -3.37 8.60
CA TRP A 64 -10.83 -2.41 9.71
C TRP A 64 -11.79 -1.25 9.41
N LEU A 65 -11.79 -0.71 8.19
CA LEU A 65 -12.73 0.34 7.80
C LEU A 65 -14.19 -0.14 7.95
N LYS A 66 -14.50 -1.37 7.51
CA LYS A 66 -15.84 -1.96 7.65
C LYS A 66 -16.21 -2.14 9.13
N GLU A 67 -15.28 -2.65 9.94
CA GLU A 67 -15.51 -2.93 11.37
C GLU A 67 -15.76 -1.66 12.20
N ILE A 68 -15.10 -0.55 11.88
CA ILE A 68 -15.29 0.73 12.58
C ILE A 68 -16.47 1.56 12.03
N GLY A 69 -17.31 0.93 11.20
CA GLY A 69 -18.59 1.46 10.74
C GLY A 69 -18.55 2.34 9.49
N PHE A 70 -17.44 2.35 8.74
CA PHE A 70 -17.47 2.96 7.41
C PHE A 70 -18.33 2.13 6.44
N LYS A 71 -18.98 2.82 5.52
CA LYS A 71 -19.80 2.26 4.45
C LYS A 71 -19.14 2.53 3.10
N ASN A 72 -19.54 1.77 2.09
CA ASN A 72 -19.02 1.93 0.72
C ASN A 72 -17.49 1.90 0.67
N VAL A 73 -16.88 0.98 1.44
CA VAL A 73 -15.43 0.78 1.44
C VAL A 73 -15.01 0.21 0.09
N ASP A 74 -14.07 0.85 -0.59
CA ASP A 74 -13.61 0.41 -1.91
C ASP A 74 -12.13 0.74 -2.15
N VAL A 75 -11.54 0.05 -3.14
CA VAL A 75 -10.21 0.32 -3.69
C VAL A 75 -10.37 1.11 -4.97
N ILE A 76 -10.03 2.40 -4.91
CA ILE A 76 -10.21 3.36 -6.00
C ILE A 76 -9.12 3.17 -7.05
N TRP A 77 -7.91 2.85 -6.61
CA TRP A 77 -6.77 2.60 -7.49
C TRP A 77 -5.76 1.68 -6.81
N LYS A 78 -5.13 0.79 -7.57
CA LYS A 78 -4.04 -0.04 -7.07
C LYS A 78 -3.04 -0.33 -8.16
N TYR A 79 -1.76 -0.19 -7.83
CA TYR A 79 -0.66 -0.63 -8.66
C TYR A 79 0.41 -1.27 -7.77
N PHE A 80 0.44 -2.61 -7.77
CA PHE A 80 1.30 -3.41 -6.88
C PHE A 80 1.20 -2.98 -5.41
N ASN A 81 2.29 -2.59 -4.75
CA ASN A 81 2.30 -2.16 -3.35
C ASN A 81 1.71 -0.77 -3.13
N PHE A 82 1.39 0.01 -4.16
CA PHE A 82 0.77 1.33 -4.00
C PHE A 82 -0.75 1.23 -4.15
N CYS A 83 -1.50 1.82 -3.23
CA CYS A 83 -2.96 1.70 -3.21
C CYS A 83 -3.61 3.02 -2.79
N VAL A 84 -4.73 3.34 -3.43
CA VAL A 84 -5.68 4.36 -2.99
C VAL A 84 -6.99 3.66 -2.67
N TYR A 85 -7.39 3.73 -1.40
CA TYR A 85 -8.62 3.12 -0.92
C TYR A 85 -9.32 4.05 0.06
N GLY A 86 -10.61 3.83 0.27
CA GLY A 86 -11.39 4.76 1.05
C GLY A 86 -12.79 4.29 1.31
N ALA A 87 -13.55 5.12 2.01
CA ALA A 87 -14.91 4.83 2.40
C ALA A 87 -15.67 6.09 2.83
N ILE A 88 -16.98 5.96 3.00
CA ILE A 88 -17.88 7.03 3.46
C ILE A 88 -18.39 6.71 4.87
N LYS A 89 -18.48 7.71 5.75
CA LYS A 89 -19.02 7.56 7.11
C LYS A 89 -20.38 8.21 7.29
#